data_AF-A7T8Y4-F1
#
_entry.id   AF-A7T8Y4-F1
#
_cell.length_a   1.000
_cell.length_b   1.000
_cell.length_c   1.000
_cell.angle_alpha   90.00
_cell.angle_beta   90.00
_cell.angle_gamma   90.00
#
_symmetry.space_group_name_H-M   'P 1'
#
loop_
_entity.id
_entity.type
_entity.pdbx_description
1 polymer ?
#
loop_
_entity_poly.entity_id
_entity_poly.type
_entity_poly.pdbx_seq_one_letter_code
_entity_poly.pdbx_strand_id
1 'polypeptide(L)'
;MFVAFIDLIDSNANYQNTVQRIVSRYITDDKLHKNNVLFKKTLIKKSISNPKDTWNNLLSWLFVQQKEYEKALIQEKALYNRNPEFIVNIIDLGYNAYDNKAYNTAKNCFDFILEKSLHLDQKLIANLYIIKIAIATNQSNIDELFTAIFNTYGKKVATLRIQLAYADYLTFNKNQPEKALEILETAINSTSSKFLKAEIKLKLGDVHVFLGNYNRALIYFSQVQTSIKNHPLAQQARFKVAQTSYFKNDFTWAFAQLKLLDSETTSDILIELDEDVREKIFEQLTAKEIAEEIEELDTDDAADIIAELPEERQEAVMSQIEDAEHLKEIEELLTYDENSAGGLMAKELVQVNENWNVLKCVKEMRIQAEEVTRVHSIYVVNNTGQLKGRLSLKDLLVASTRTHISEIYIPKVDAVHVNDSAEDVANIMRKYDLEAIPVVDDNEVLLGRITIDDIVDVIKEEADKDYQMAAGLTQDVDSDDSILDLTKARLPWLFLGLVGGIGAFLVMGGFEESFSENAILFFFTPLIAAMAAFIKFSPPSILTSIPEFSKLKSVNKMSKNSCFNLSNAISQFVVDSI
;
A
#
# COMPACT_ATOMS: atom_id res chain seq x y z
N MET A 1 -19.52 -28.52 -9.99
CA MET A 1 -18.39 -28.46 -9.03
C MET A 1 -18.85 -28.01 -7.65
N PHE A 2 -19.22 -26.73 -7.43
CA PHE A 2 -19.60 -26.22 -6.09
C PHE A 2 -20.71 -26.99 -5.37
N VAL A 3 -21.70 -27.51 -6.10
CA VAL A 3 -22.74 -28.40 -5.53
C VAL A 3 -22.12 -29.64 -4.87
N ALA A 4 -21.16 -30.30 -5.55
CA ALA A 4 -20.51 -31.50 -5.02
C ALA A 4 -19.66 -31.20 -3.77
N PHE A 5 -19.00 -30.04 -3.71
CA PHE A 5 -18.27 -29.62 -2.52
C PHE A 5 -19.20 -29.30 -1.33
N ILE A 6 -20.33 -28.66 -1.62
CA ILE A 6 -21.36 -28.39 -0.61
C ILE A 6 -21.99 -29.70 -0.12
N ASP A 7 -22.25 -30.65 -1.01
CA ASP A 7 -22.78 -31.96 -0.62
C ASP A 7 -21.76 -32.79 0.20
N LEU A 8 -20.46 -32.63 -0.10
CA LEU A 8 -19.39 -33.24 0.71
C LEU A 8 -19.38 -32.67 2.14
N ILE A 9 -19.48 -31.35 2.31
CA ILE A 9 -19.60 -30.72 3.63
C ILE A 9 -20.91 -31.13 4.31
N ASP A 10 -21.99 -31.27 3.55
CA ASP A 10 -23.30 -31.67 4.06
C ASP A 10 -23.25 -33.07 4.68
N SER A 11 -22.42 -33.96 4.10
CA SER A 11 -22.16 -35.32 4.60
C SER A 11 -21.26 -35.33 5.84
N ASN A 12 -20.26 -34.45 5.92
CA ASN A 12 -19.37 -34.33 7.06
C ASN A 12 -18.79 -32.90 7.16
N ALA A 13 -19.12 -32.21 8.25
CA ALA A 13 -18.70 -30.83 8.50
C ALA A 13 -17.17 -30.67 8.63
N ASN A 14 -16.43 -31.73 8.97
CA ASN A 14 -14.97 -31.69 9.10
C ASN A 14 -14.26 -31.40 7.76
N TYR A 15 -14.95 -31.59 6.62
CA TYR A 15 -14.42 -31.23 5.32
C TYR A 15 -14.47 -29.71 5.04
N GLN A 16 -15.06 -28.89 5.92
CA GLN A 16 -15.20 -27.45 5.71
C GLN A 16 -13.86 -26.77 5.38
N ASN A 17 -12.81 -26.96 6.20
CA ASN A 17 -11.51 -26.34 5.96
C ASN A 17 -10.87 -26.81 4.65
N THR A 18 -11.03 -28.10 4.32
CA THR A 18 -10.52 -28.68 3.07
C THR A 18 -11.24 -28.06 1.87
N VAL A 19 -12.56 -27.93 1.95
CA VAL A 19 -13.37 -27.32 0.90
C VAL A 19 -13.08 -25.82 0.80
N GLN A 20 -12.95 -25.07 1.90
CA GLN A 20 -12.56 -23.66 1.87
C GLN A 20 -11.24 -23.45 1.15
N ARG A 21 -10.21 -24.26 1.45
CA ARG A 21 -8.91 -24.20 0.78
C ARG A 21 -8.96 -24.55 -0.70
N ILE A 22 -9.88 -25.42 -1.12
CA ILE A 22 -10.05 -25.77 -2.53
C ILE A 22 -10.88 -24.70 -3.25
N VAL A 23 -11.96 -24.24 -2.62
CA VAL A 23 -12.88 -23.25 -3.16
C VAL A 23 -12.23 -21.87 -3.23
N SER A 24 -11.33 -21.52 -2.30
CA SER A 24 -10.58 -20.25 -2.32
C SER A 24 -9.86 -20.02 -3.64
N ARG A 25 -9.37 -21.09 -4.28
CA ARG A 25 -8.70 -21.04 -5.60
C ARG A 25 -9.62 -20.61 -6.75
N TYR A 26 -10.93 -20.61 -6.54
CA TYR A 26 -11.93 -20.25 -7.54
C TYR A 26 -12.72 -18.99 -7.18
N ILE A 27 -12.56 -18.50 -5.96
CA ILE A 27 -13.19 -17.29 -5.45
C ILE A 27 -12.21 -16.14 -5.62
N THR A 28 -12.70 -15.02 -6.15
CA THR A 28 -11.94 -13.77 -6.35
C THR A 28 -12.51 -12.67 -5.45
N ASP A 29 -11.86 -11.52 -5.37
CA ASP A 29 -12.43 -10.35 -4.69
C ASP A 29 -13.55 -9.67 -5.51
N ASP A 30 -13.55 -9.83 -6.85
CA ASP A 30 -14.68 -9.42 -7.70
C ASP A 30 -15.98 -10.17 -7.36
N LYS A 31 -16.93 -9.46 -6.75
CA LYS A 31 -18.27 -9.94 -6.40
C LYS A 31 -19.11 -10.42 -7.60
N LEU A 32 -18.85 -9.89 -8.80
CA LEU A 32 -19.59 -10.22 -10.02
C LEU A 32 -19.01 -11.42 -10.76
N HIS A 33 -17.84 -11.91 -10.34
CA HIS A 33 -17.21 -13.06 -10.95
C HIS A 33 -18.15 -14.28 -10.93
N LYS A 34 -18.20 -14.99 -12.06
CA LYS A 34 -19.18 -16.07 -12.30
C LYS A 34 -19.13 -17.16 -11.21
N ASN A 35 -17.94 -17.50 -10.71
CA ASN A 35 -17.77 -18.50 -9.66
C ASN A 35 -18.30 -18.01 -8.31
N ASN A 36 -18.04 -16.75 -7.97
CA ASN A 36 -18.53 -16.10 -6.76
C ASN A 36 -20.05 -16.11 -6.70
N VAL A 37 -20.70 -15.69 -7.79
CA VAL A 37 -22.16 -15.70 -7.93
C VAL A 37 -22.71 -17.12 -7.84
N LEU A 38 -22.07 -18.09 -8.52
CA LEU A 38 -22.52 -19.48 -8.53
C LEU A 38 -22.38 -20.16 -7.16
N PHE A 39 -21.25 -19.96 -6.48
CA PHE A 39 -21.00 -20.50 -5.14
C PHE A 39 -21.96 -19.89 -4.12
N LYS A 40 -22.11 -18.56 -4.11
CA LYS A 40 -23.08 -17.83 -3.28
C LYS A 40 -24.50 -18.34 -3.49
N LYS A 41 -24.96 -18.46 -4.75
CA LYS A 41 -26.30 -18.97 -5.08
C LYS A 41 -26.50 -20.40 -4.57
N THR A 42 -25.47 -21.23 -4.68
CA THR A 42 -25.53 -22.63 -4.21
C THR A 42 -25.60 -22.69 -2.68
N LEU A 43 -24.78 -21.91 -1.98
CA LEU A 43 -24.80 -21.80 -0.51
C LEU A 43 -26.14 -21.27 0.00
N ILE A 44 -26.70 -20.22 -0.60
CA ILE A 44 -28.00 -19.67 -0.22
C ILE A 44 -29.10 -20.71 -0.44
N LYS A 45 -29.11 -21.39 -1.59
CA LYS A 45 -30.09 -22.46 -1.87
C LYS A 45 -30.00 -23.57 -0.83
N LYS A 46 -28.78 -23.98 -0.47
CA LYS A 46 -28.56 -25.02 0.54
C LYS A 46 -28.98 -24.56 1.94
N SER A 47 -28.63 -23.33 2.32
CA SER A 47 -29.02 -22.69 3.58
C SER A 47 -30.54 -22.62 3.77
N ILE A 48 -31.29 -22.35 2.69
CA ILE A 48 -32.76 -22.38 2.72
C ILE A 48 -33.29 -23.81 2.83
N SER A 49 -32.71 -24.76 2.08
CA SER A 49 -33.21 -26.15 2.04
C SER A 49 -32.85 -27.00 3.26
N ASN A 50 -31.69 -26.76 3.87
CA ASN A 50 -31.15 -27.51 5.02
C ASN A 50 -30.28 -26.56 5.87
N PRO A 51 -30.88 -25.74 6.76
CA PRO A 51 -30.15 -24.75 7.55
C PRO A 51 -29.10 -25.40 8.46
N LYS A 52 -27.84 -25.00 8.30
CA LYS A 52 -26.70 -25.40 9.14
C LYS A 52 -25.77 -24.21 9.36
N ASP A 53 -25.09 -24.19 10.50
CA ASP A 53 -24.11 -23.15 10.85
C ASP A 53 -22.93 -23.13 9.86
N THR A 54 -22.55 -24.29 9.32
CA THR A 54 -21.52 -24.43 8.28
C THR A 54 -21.81 -23.57 7.05
N TRP A 55 -23.09 -23.37 6.68
CA TRP A 55 -23.45 -22.53 5.53
C TRP A 55 -23.27 -21.04 5.82
N ASN A 56 -23.61 -20.60 7.03
CA ASN A 56 -23.38 -19.22 7.46
C ASN A 56 -21.87 -18.93 7.58
N ASN A 57 -21.09 -19.87 8.12
CA ASN A 57 -19.62 -19.77 8.16
C ASN A 57 -19.01 -19.62 6.75
N LEU A 58 -19.47 -20.43 5.79
CA LEU A 58 -18.98 -20.37 4.41
C LEU A 58 -19.41 -19.10 3.66
N LEU A 59 -20.63 -18.60 3.94
CA LEU A 59 -21.09 -17.33 3.40
C LEU A 59 -20.30 -16.16 3.98
N SER A 60 -20.02 -16.15 5.28
CA SER A 60 -19.17 -15.16 5.93
C SER A 60 -17.78 -15.14 5.31
N TRP A 61 -17.13 -16.31 5.25
CA TRP A 61 -15.83 -16.48 4.61
C TRP A 61 -15.82 -15.96 3.17
N LEU A 62 -16.83 -16.30 2.36
CA LEU A 62 -16.96 -15.82 0.98
C LEU A 62 -17.06 -14.29 0.92
N PHE A 63 -17.84 -13.67 1.80
CA PHE A 63 -17.98 -12.22 1.83
C PHE A 63 -16.69 -11.51 2.27
N VAL A 64 -15.92 -12.10 3.18
CA VAL A 64 -14.58 -11.60 3.55
C VAL A 64 -13.65 -11.60 2.34
N GLN A 65 -13.62 -12.69 1.55
CA GLN A 65 -12.81 -12.75 0.32
C GLN A 65 -13.21 -11.69 -0.71
N GLN A 66 -14.50 -11.31 -0.73
CA GLN A 66 -15.06 -10.29 -1.63
C GLN A 66 -14.94 -8.85 -1.09
N LYS A 67 -14.24 -8.66 0.04
CA LYS A 67 -14.17 -7.37 0.77
C LYS A 67 -15.57 -6.83 1.15
N GLU A 68 -16.61 -7.69 1.19
CA GLU A 68 -17.99 -7.37 1.59
C GLU A 68 -18.19 -7.58 3.10
N TYR A 69 -17.34 -6.97 3.93
CA TYR A 69 -17.28 -7.21 5.38
C TYR A 69 -18.62 -7.00 6.11
N GLU A 70 -19.45 -6.05 5.66
CA GLU A 70 -20.76 -5.79 6.28
C GLU A 70 -21.69 -6.99 6.13
N LYS A 71 -21.65 -7.66 4.97
CA LYS A 71 -22.44 -8.87 4.73
C LYS A 71 -21.89 -10.06 5.51
N ALA A 72 -20.56 -10.14 5.66
CA ALA A 72 -19.93 -11.14 6.53
C ALA A 72 -20.40 -10.97 7.97
N LEU A 73 -20.43 -9.74 8.48
CA LEU A 73 -20.88 -9.42 9.84
C LEU A 73 -22.34 -9.85 10.09
N ILE A 74 -23.22 -9.71 9.10
CA ILE A 74 -24.61 -10.21 9.20
C ILE A 74 -24.63 -11.73 9.42
N GLN A 75 -23.77 -12.48 8.72
CA GLN A 75 -23.69 -13.94 8.88
C GLN A 75 -23.14 -14.33 10.25
N GLU A 76 -22.07 -13.67 10.70
CA GLU A 76 -21.47 -13.93 12.02
C GLU A 76 -22.41 -13.57 13.17
N LYS A 77 -23.19 -12.47 13.06
CA LYS A 77 -24.23 -12.14 14.04
C LYS A 77 -25.33 -13.21 14.09
N ALA A 78 -25.70 -13.77 12.95
CA ALA A 78 -26.67 -14.87 12.90
C ALA A 78 -26.13 -16.14 13.57
N LEU A 79 -24.84 -16.44 13.42
CA LEU A 79 -24.16 -17.55 14.09
C LEU A 79 -24.06 -17.33 15.59
N TYR A 80 -23.67 -16.12 16.02
CA TYR A 80 -23.60 -15.74 17.43
C TYR A 80 -24.95 -15.92 18.14
N ASN A 81 -26.06 -15.52 17.50
CA ASN A 81 -27.40 -15.69 18.07
C ASN A 81 -27.78 -17.17 18.28
N ARG A 82 -27.10 -18.11 17.62
CA ARG A 82 -27.29 -19.56 17.80
C ARG A 82 -26.34 -20.13 18.84
N ASN A 83 -25.06 -19.78 18.76
CA ASN A 83 -24.05 -20.14 19.76
C ASN A 83 -23.16 -18.91 20.08
N PRO A 84 -23.21 -18.40 21.32
CA PRO A 84 -22.38 -17.28 21.76
C PRO A 84 -20.86 -17.48 21.63
N GLU A 85 -20.38 -18.72 21.51
CA GLU A 85 -18.95 -19.02 21.29
C GLU A 85 -18.41 -18.46 19.96
N PHE A 86 -19.28 -18.25 18.95
CA PHE A 86 -18.89 -17.65 17.66
C PHE A 86 -18.51 -16.17 17.75
N ILE A 87 -18.52 -15.56 18.95
CA ILE A 87 -18.01 -14.20 19.15
C ILE A 87 -16.55 -14.05 18.71
N VAL A 88 -15.75 -15.13 18.77
CA VAL A 88 -14.35 -15.15 18.29
C VAL A 88 -14.27 -14.84 16.80
N ASN A 89 -15.18 -15.39 15.98
CA ASN A 89 -15.21 -15.11 14.55
C ASN A 89 -15.48 -13.62 14.25
N ILE A 90 -16.29 -12.96 15.09
CA ILE A 90 -16.57 -11.51 14.95
C ILE A 90 -15.33 -10.69 15.30
N ILE A 91 -14.50 -11.15 16.24
CA ILE A 91 -13.21 -10.53 16.56
C ILE A 91 -12.28 -10.64 15.35
N ASP A 92 -12.13 -11.84 14.79
CA ASP A 92 -11.28 -12.09 13.62
C ASP A 92 -11.76 -11.28 12.40
N LEU A 93 -13.08 -11.21 12.18
CA LEU A 93 -13.67 -10.35 11.15
C LEU A 93 -13.36 -8.87 11.38
N GLY A 94 -13.41 -8.42 12.64
CA GLY A 94 -13.04 -7.06 13.03
C GLY A 94 -11.58 -6.73 12.71
N TYR A 95 -10.65 -7.65 12.96
CA TYR A 95 -9.23 -7.49 12.58
C TYR A 95 -9.06 -7.41 11.07
N ASN A 96 -9.61 -8.38 10.33
CA ASN A 96 -9.53 -8.39 8.87
C ASN A 96 -10.10 -7.11 8.25
N ALA A 97 -11.23 -6.61 8.76
CA ALA A 97 -11.83 -5.37 8.31
C ALA A 97 -10.96 -4.15 8.65
N TYR A 98 -10.31 -4.13 9.83
CA TYR A 98 -9.41 -3.06 10.23
C TYR A 98 -8.16 -3.00 9.33
N ASP A 99 -7.51 -4.14 9.10
CA ASP A 99 -6.27 -4.24 8.30
C ASP A 99 -6.53 -3.84 6.84
N ASN A 100 -7.73 -4.13 6.32
CA ASN A 100 -8.17 -3.71 4.98
C ASN A 100 -8.80 -2.30 4.95
N LYS A 101 -8.58 -1.47 5.98
CA LYS A 101 -9.07 -0.08 6.09
C LYS A 101 -10.61 0.07 6.03
N ALA A 102 -11.37 -1.00 6.21
CA ALA A 102 -12.84 -1.01 6.27
C ALA A 102 -13.35 -0.60 7.67
N TYR A 103 -12.95 0.59 8.12
CA TYR A 103 -13.07 1.05 9.50
C TYR A 103 -14.51 1.09 10.05
N ASN A 104 -15.50 1.46 9.23
CA ASN A 104 -16.89 1.48 9.65
C ASN A 104 -17.39 0.08 10.06
N THR A 105 -17.07 -0.93 9.25
CA THR A 105 -17.45 -2.31 9.54
C THR A 105 -16.65 -2.88 10.70
N ALA A 106 -15.35 -2.61 10.76
CA ALA A 106 -14.51 -3.00 11.89
C ALA A 106 -15.06 -2.46 13.20
N LYS A 107 -15.44 -1.17 13.24
CA LYS A 107 -16.09 -0.54 14.40
C LYS A 107 -17.38 -1.26 14.78
N ASN A 108 -18.25 -1.56 13.81
CA ASN A 108 -19.49 -2.30 14.06
C ASN A 108 -19.26 -3.71 14.64
N CYS A 109 -18.16 -4.39 14.26
CA CYS A 109 -17.76 -5.67 14.86
C CYS A 109 -17.40 -5.48 16.34
N PHE A 110 -16.53 -4.52 16.64
CA PHE A 110 -16.05 -4.27 18.00
C PHE A 110 -17.14 -3.70 18.92
N ASP A 111 -18.01 -2.83 18.43
CA ASP A 111 -19.18 -2.34 19.18
C ASP A 111 -20.10 -3.50 19.57
N PHE A 112 -20.32 -4.46 18.66
CA PHE A 112 -21.09 -5.65 18.96
C PHE A 112 -20.43 -6.52 20.04
N ILE A 113 -19.10 -6.67 20.00
CA ILE A 113 -18.35 -7.42 21.02
C ILE A 113 -18.46 -6.74 22.38
N LEU A 114 -18.38 -5.40 22.44
CA LEU A 114 -18.55 -4.65 23.69
C LEU A 114 -19.93 -4.86 24.32
N GLU A 115 -20.98 -4.86 23.49
CA GLU A 115 -22.36 -5.03 23.93
C GLU A 115 -22.63 -6.46 24.43
N LYS A 116 -22.11 -7.46 23.71
CA LYS A 116 -22.53 -8.86 23.89
C LYS A 116 -21.56 -9.74 24.66
N SER A 117 -20.27 -9.45 24.65
CA SER A 117 -19.28 -10.29 25.34
C SER A 117 -19.45 -10.24 26.86
N LEU A 118 -19.22 -11.37 27.52
CA LEU A 118 -19.12 -11.48 28.98
C LEU A 118 -17.65 -11.52 29.46
N HIS A 119 -16.71 -11.69 28.54
CA HIS A 119 -15.29 -11.83 28.85
C HIS A 119 -14.58 -10.48 28.82
N LEU A 120 -13.89 -10.16 29.92
CA LEU A 120 -13.16 -8.90 30.04
C LEU A 120 -12.12 -8.72 28.93
N ASP A 121 -11.34 -9.76 28.62
CA ASP A 121 -10.26 -9.67 27.63
C ASP A 121 -10.77 -9.30 26.24
N GLN A 122 -11.92 -9.87 25.84
CA GLN A 122 -12.58 -9.55 24.57
C GLN A 122 -13.08 -8.10 24.54
N LYS A 123 -13.63 -7.60 25.65
CA LYS A 123 -14.03 -6.19 25.76
C LYS A 123 -12.85 -5.24 25.69
N LEU A 124 -11.72 -5.60 26.30
CA LEU A 124 -10.50 -4.78 26.26
C LEU A 124 -9.90 -4.74 24.85
N ILE A 125 -9.89 -5.87 24.15
CA ILE A 125 -9.51 -5.95 22.73
C ILE A 125 -10.41 -5.05 21.88
N ALA A 126 -11.74 -5.15 22.04
CA ALA A 126 -12.68 -4.35 21.27
C ALA A 126 -12.48 -2.84 21.50
N ASN A 127 -12.31 -2.43 22.76
CA ASN A 127 -11.99 -1.04 23.10
C ASN A 127 -10.67 -0.57 22.47
N LEU A 128 -9.62 -1.40 22.50
CA LEU A 128 -8.33 -1.07 21.88
C LEU A 128 -8.48 -0.80 20.38
N TYR A 129 -9.22 -1.64 19.66
CA TYR A 129 -9.39 -1.45 18.21
C TYR A 129 -10.34 -0.30 17.87
N ILE A 130 -11.36 -0.02 18.69
CA ILE A 130 -12.20 1.18 18.52
C ILE A 130 -11.35 2.45 18.65
N ILE A 131 -10.42 2.49 19.62
CA ILE A 131 -9.46 3.59 19.76
C ILE A 131 -8.56 3.69 18.53
N LYS A 132 -7.97 2.57 18.08
CA LYS A 132 -7.12 2.56 16.88
C LYS A 132 -7.86 3.09 15.65
N ILE A 133 -9.12 2.69 15.47
CA ILE A 133 -9.99 3.21 14.41
C ILE A 133 -10.24 4.70 14.57
N ALA A 134 -10.52 5.17 15.78
CA ALA A 134 -10.76 6.59 16.06
C ALA A 134 -9.52 7.44 15.73
N ILE A 135 -8.32 6.94 16.06
CA ILE A 135 -7.04 7.57 15.70
C ILE A 135 -6.84 7.58 14.17
N ALA A 136 -7.00 6.42 13.52
CA ALA A 136 -6.83 6.30 12.06
C ALA A 136 -7.82 7.17 11.26
N THR A 137 -9.00 7.46 11.82
CA THR A 137 -10.04 8.29 11.19
C THR A 137 -10.06 9.74 11.70
N ASN A 138 -9.06 10.15 12.50
CA ASN A 138 -8.95 11.50 13.08
C ASN A 138 -10.24 12.00 13.78
N GLN A 139 -10.87 11.14 14.59
CA GLN A 139 -12.07 11.52 15.35
C GLN A 139 -11.74 12.49 16.49
N SER A 140 -12.64 13.43 16.77
CA SER A 140 -12.43 14.48 17.78
C SER A 140 -12.56 14.00 19.24
N ASN A 141 -13.18 12.84 19.49
CA ASN A 141 -13.53 12.34 20.82
C ASN A 141 -12.56 11.30 21.41
N ILE A 142 -11.34 11.18 20.88
CA ILE A 142 -10.38 10.14 21.30
C ILE A 142 -10.01 10.24 22.80
N ASP A 143 -9.82 11.46 23.32
CA ASP A 143 -9.50 11.69 24.74
C ASP A 143 -10.63 11.22 25.68
N GLU A 144 -11.88 11.42 25.26
CA GLU A 144 -13.07 10.99 26.00
C GLU A 144 -13.17 9.46 26.03
N LEU A 145 -12.83 8.78 24.92
CA LEU A 145 -12.80 7.33 24.84
C LEU A 145 -11.80 6.72 25.83
N PHE A 146 -10.55 7.23 25.85
CA PHE A 146 -9.54 6.77 26.81
C PHE A 146 -10.01 6.99 28.25
N THR A 147 -10.56 8.17 28.54
CA THR A 147 -11.04 8.51 29.89
C THR A 147 -12.18 7.59 30.32
N ALA A 148 -13.16 7.32 29.45
CA ALA A 148 -14.26 6.41 29.74
C ALA A 148 -13.78 4.98 30.03
N ILE A 149 -12.82 4.48 29.24
CA ILE A 149 -12.24 3.15 29.43
C ILE A 149 -11.47 3.06 30.75
N PHE A 150 -10.62 4.04 31.05
CA PHE A 150 -9.86 4.03 32.31
C PHE A 150 -10.74 4.23 33.54
N ASN A 151 -11.83 4.98 33.46
CA ASN A 151 -12.82 5.07 34.54
C ASN A 151 -13.53 3.74 34.78
N THR A 152 -13.81 2.98 33.71
CA THR A 152 -14.55 1.71 33.80
C THR A 152 -13.67 0.56 34.28
N TYR A 153 -12.49 0.40 33.69
CA TYR A 153 -11.63 -0.77 33.91
C TYR A 153 -10.42 -0.49 34.82
N GLY A 154 -10.08 0.79 35.03
CA GLY A 154 -8.90 1.22 35.74
C GLY A 154 -7.60 1.08 34.92
N LYS A 155 -6.52 1.69 35.44
CA LYS A 155 -5.15 1.51 34.94
C LYS A 155 -4.52 0.29 35.63
N LYS A 156 -4.69 -0.90 35.05
CA LYS A 156 -4.23 -2.19 35.58
C LYS A 156 -3.46 -2.95 34.50
N VAL A 157 -2.81 -4.07 34.86
CA VAL A 157 -2.09 -4.92 33.90
C VAL A 157 -2.99 -5.38 32.74
N ALA A 158 -4.28 -5.65 33.00
CA ALA A 158 -5.23 -6.03 31.94
C ALA A 158 -5.43 -4.93 30.88
N THR A 159 -5.37 -3.65 31.28
CA THR A 159 -5.52 -2.51 30.37
C THR A 159 -4.20 -2.01 29.80
N LEU A 160 -3.10 -2.77 29.99
CA LEU A 160 -1.76 -2.33 29.61
C LEU A 160 -1.64 -1.93 28.15
N ARG A 161 -2.15 -2.75 27.22
CA ARG A 161 -2.13 -2.43 25.78
C ARG A 161 -2.86 -1.14 25.43
N ILE A 162 -3.92 -0.82 26.18
CA ILE A 162 -4.66 0.44 26.02
C ILE A 162 -3.84 1.61 26.59
N GLN A 163 -3.13 1.40 27.71
CA GLN A 163 -2.21 2.41 28.27
C GLN A 163 -1.04 2.71 27.31
N LEU A 164 -0.49 1.67 26.66
CA LEU A 164 0.54 1.85 25.63
C LEU A 164 0.01 2.65 24.43
N ALA A 165 -1.17 2.28 23.91
CA ALA A 165 -1.80 3.02 22.82
C ALA A 165 -2.12 4.48 23.20
N TYR A 166 -2.47 4.74 24.46
CA TYR A 166 -2.69 6.11 24.95
C TYR A 166 -1.38 6.90 25.02
N ALA A 167 -0.29 6.28 25.46
CA ALA A 167 1.02 6.91 25.50
C ALA A 167 1.51 7.28 24.09
N ASP A 168 1.33 6.39 23.11
CA ASP A 168 1.63 6.66 21.70
C ASP A 168 0.80 7.86 21.19
N TYR A 169 -0.51 7.84 21.40
CA TYR A 169 -1.40 8.94 20.99
C TYR A 169 -1.03 10.29 21.63
N LEU A 170 -0.73 10.28 22.93
CA LEU A 170 -0.27 11.48 23.63
C LEU A 170 1.03 12.02 23.03
N THR A 171 1.94 11.13 22.64
CA THR A 171 3.26 11.50 22.13
C THR A 171 3.16 12.02 20.70
N PHE A 172 2.67 11.18 19.78
CA PHE A 172 2.77 11.42 18.34
C PHE A 172 1.61 12.23 17.76
N ASN A 173 0.43 12.21 18.38
CA ASN A 173 -0.75 12.94 17.87
C ASN A 173 -1.03 14.24 18.65
N LYS A 174 -0.78 14.25 19.96
CA LYS A 174 -1.07 15.43 20.83
C LYS A 174 0.15 16.24 21.22
N ASN A 175 1.35 15.75 20.94
CA ASN A 175 2.61 16.40 21.35
C ASN A 175 2.65 16.65 22.88
N GLN A 176 2.27 15.65 23.68
CA GLN A 176 2.27 15.63 25.15
C GLN A 176 3.08 14.43 25.71
N PRO A 177 4.37 14.32 25.36
CA PRO A 177 5.23 13.20 25.74
C PRO A 177 5.45 13.06 27.25
N GLU A 178 5.39 14.13 28.04
CA GLU A 178 5.60 14.05 29.50
C GLU A 178 4.49 13.24 30.20
N LYS A 179 3.24 13.41 29.74
CA LYS A 179 2.10 12.63 30.25
C LYS A 179 2.22 11.17 29.82
N ALA A 180 2.74 10.90 28.62
CA ALA A 180 2.99 9.55 28.16
C ALA A 180 4.03 8.84 29.05
N LEU A 181 5.13 9.52 29.41
CA LEU A 181 6.13 8.99 30.34
C LEU A 181 5.54 8.62 31.69
N GLU A 182 4.74 9.48 32.32
CA GLU A 182 4.11 9.21 33.62
C GLU A 182 3.27 7.92 33.59
N ILE A 183 2.53 7.72 32.51
CA ILE A 183 1.69 6.53 32.30
C ILE A 183 2.56 5.29 32.14
N LEU A 184 3.59 5.35 31.30
CA LEU A 184 4.48 4.22 31.03
C LEU A 184 5.33 3.83 32.25
N GLU A 185 5.81 4.80 33.03
CA GLU A 185 6.55 4.58 34.28
C GLU A 185 5.66 3.96 35.37
N THR A 186 4.38 4.33 35.41
CA THR A 186 3.42 3.66 36.28
C THR A 186 3.16 2.23 35.81
N ALA A 187 3.01 2.04 34.50
CA ALA A 187 2.72 0.75 33.88
C ALA A 187 3.85 -0.28 34.08
N ILE A 188 5.12 0.12 33.93
CA ILE A 188 6.28 -0.79 34.07
C ILE A 188 6.41 -1.34 35.50
N ASN A 189 6.03 -0.55 36.50
CA ASN A 189 6.04 -0.95 37.91
C ASN A 189 4.87 -1.88 38.27
N SER A 190 3.79 -1.86 37.49
CA SER A 190 2.59 -2.67 37.73
C SER A 190 2.69 -4.11 37.21
N THR A 191 3.61 -4.40 36.29
CA THR A 191 3.75 -5.72 35.64
C THR A 191 4.98 -6.48 36.11
N SER A 192 4.85 -7.79 36.30
CA SER A 192 5.97 -8.70 36.60
C SER A 192 6.52 -9.43 35.37
N SER A 193 5.78 -9.44 34.25
CA SER A 193 6.16 -10.17 33.04
C SER A 193 7.33 -9.50 32.33
N LYS A 194 8.38 -10.30 32.03
CA LYS A 194 9.56 -9.82 31.29
C LYS A 194 9.20 -9.30 29.88
N PHE A 195 8.23 -9.94 29.21
CA PHE A 195 7.81 -9.55 27.86
C PHE A 195 7.02 -8.24 27.86
N LEU A 196 6.10 -8.08 28.82
CA LEU A 196 5.35 -6.82 28.98
C LEU A 196 6.26 -5.67 29.39
N LYS A 197 7.26 -5.93 30.26
CA LYS A 197 8.29 -4.92 30.58
C LYS A 197 9.09 -4.53 29.33
N ALA A 198 9.42 -5.48 28.46
CA ALA A 198 10.11 -5.18 27.22
C ALA A 198 9.28 -4.28 26.30
N GLU A 199 7.99 -4.59 26.12
CA GLU A 199 7.06 -3.77 25.33
C GLU A 199 6.93 -2.34 25.87
N ILE A 200 6.79 -2.19 27.19
CA ILE A 200 6.74 -0.86 27.84
C ILE A 200 8.07 -0.10 27.68
N LYS A 201 9.21 -0.78 27.80
CA LYS A 201 10.53 -0.16 27.62
C LYS A 201 10.77 0.30 26.18
N LEU A 202 10.32 -0.46 25.19
CA LEU A 202 10.33 -0.02 23.79
C LEU A 202 9.57 1.31 23.65
N LYS A 203 8.36 1.38 24.21
CA LYS A 203 7.56 2.62 24.20
C LYS A 203 8.20 3.76 24.98
N LEU A 204 8.76 3.52 26.17
CA LEU A 204 9.53 4.53 26.90
C LEU A 204 10.70 5.05 26.08
N GLY A 205 11.38 4.16 25.36
CA GLY A 205 12.44 4.50 24.42
C GLY A 205 11.93 5.42 23.32
N ASP A 206 10.85 5.05 22.62
CA ASP A 206 10.24 5.85 21.56
C ASP A 206 9.87 7.27 22.04
N VAL A 207 9.25 7.41 23.22
CA VAL A 207 8.92 8.73 23.79
C VAL A 207 10.18 9.54 24.11
N HIS A 208 11.25 8.91 24.59
CA HIS A 208 12.51 9.60 24.82
C HIS A 208 13.23 10.00 23.53
N VAL A 209 13.12 9.22 22.44
CA VAL A 209 13.61 9.63 21.12
C VAL A 209 12.86 10.88 20.65
N PHE A 210 11.53 10.88 20.76
CA PHE A 210 10.69 12.04 20.41
C PHE A 210 11.08 13.32 21.18
N LEU A 211 11.46 13.18 22.45
CA LEU A 211 11.95 14.28 23.28
C LEU A 211 13.41 14.70 23.01
N GLY A 212 14.12 14.05 22.08
CA GLY A 212 15.56 14.25 21.86
C GLY A 212 16.46 13.71 22.98
N ASN A 213 15.92 12.93 23.91
CA ASN A 213 16.62 12.32 25.04
C ASN A 213 17.26 10.98 24.66
N TYR A 214 18.08 10.97 23.60
CA TYR A 214 18.61 9.75 22.98
C TYR A 214 19.35 8.82 23.96
N ASN A 215 20.14 9.37 24.89
CA ASN A 215 20.84 8.55 25.89
C ASN A 215 19.89 7.74 26.77
N ARG A 216 18.73 8.31 27.15
CA ARG A 216 17.72 7.59 27.93
C ARG A 216 17.01 6.54 27.08
N ALA A 217 16.70 6.87 25.83
CA ALA A 217 16.12 5.93 24.89
C ALA A 217 17.02 4.71 24.66
N LEU A 218 18.32 4.93 24.40
CA LEU A 218 19.32 3.88 24.22
C LEU A 218 19.40 2.95 25.44
N ILE A 219 19.33 3.48 26.66
CA ILE A 219 19.31 2.66 27.88
C ILE A 219 18.10 1.73 27.87
N TYR A 220 16.90 2.23 27.56
CA TYR A 220 15.70 1.40 27.53
C TYR A 220 15.79 0.31 26.47
N PHE A 221 16.17 0.65 25.23
CA PHE A 221 16.33 -0.33 24.16
C PHE A 221 17.41 -1.39 24.48
N SER A 222 18.56 -0.99 25.03
CA SER A 222 19.63 -1.90 25.45
C SER A 222 19.18 -2.86 26.57
N GLN A 223 18.36 -2.37 27.50
CA GLN A 223 17.76 -3.23 28.53
C GLN A 223 16.80 -4.27 27.93
N VAL A 224 16.10 -3.95 26.84
CA VAL A 224 15.24 -4.90 26.14
C VAL A 224 16.10 -5.99 25.49
N GLN A 225 17.11 -5.61 24.69
CA GLN A 225 18.04 -6.54 24.03
C GLN A 225 18.64 -7.56 25.01
N THR A 226 19.13 -7.07 26.15
CA THR A 226 19.78 -7.91 27.17
C THR A 226 18.81 -8.84 27.90
N SER A 227 17.54 -8.43 28.06
CA SER A 227 16.54 -9.19 28.81
C SER A 227 15.84 -10.30 28.02
N ILE A 228 15.78 -10.19 26.68
CA ILE A 228 14.99 -11.10 25.81
C ILE A 228 15.70 -11.45 24.49
N LYS A 229 16.97 -11.88 24.55
CA LYS A 229 17.89 -12.06 23.40
C LYS A 229 17.35 -12.76 22.13
N ASN A 230 16.45 -13.74 22.24
CA ASN A 230 15.95 -14.56 21.12
C ASN A 230 14.44 -14.34 20.89
N HIS A 231 14.01 -13.10 20.76
CA HIS A 231 12.60 -12.75 20.59
C HIS A 231 12.48 -11.59 19.59
N PRO A 232 11.40 -11.49 18.78
CA PRO A 232 11.21 -10.40 17.82
C PRO A 232 11.35 -9.00 18.45
N LEU A 233 10.83 -8.82 19.67
CA LEU A 233 11.02 -7.57 20.44
C LEU A 233 12.49 -7.18 20.70
N ALA A 234 13.43 -8.13 20.72
CA ALA A 234 14.86 -7.82 20.83
C ALA A 234 15.49 -7.39 19.50
N GLN A 235 15.05 -7.97 18.37
CA GLN A 235 15.41 -7.48 17.04
C GLN A 235 14.89 -6.04 16.86
N GLN A 236 13.61 -5.81 17.20
CA GLN A 236 13.02 -4.48 17.22
C GLN A 236 13.82 -3.50 18.10
N ALA A 237 14.29 -3.95 19.27
CA ALA A 237 15.14 -3.11 20.12
C ALA A 237 16.51 -2.81 19.50
N ARG A 238 17.16 -3.76 18.80
CA ARG A 238 18.41 -3.51 18.04
C ARG A 238 18.22 -2.46 16.97
N PHE A 239 17.19 -2.61 16.16
CA PHE A 239 16.81 -1.61 15.18
C PHE A 239 16.62 -0.23 15.82
N LYS A 240 15.86 -0.16 16.91
CA LYS A 240 15.62 1.09 17.64
C LYS A 240 16.89 1.70 18.25
N VAL A 241 17.88 0.89 18.67
CA VAL A 241 19.20 1.41 19.09
C VAL A 241 19.93 2.03 17.91
N ALA A 242 19.99 1.35 16.77
CA ALA A 242 20.65 1.86 15.56
C ALA A 242 20.02 3.20 15.12
N GLN A 243 18.69 3.23 14.96
CA GLN A 243 17.92 4.43 14.63
C GLN A 243 18.14 5.58 15.64
N THR A 244 18.14 5.28 16.94
CA THR A 244 18.34 6.31 17.98
C THR A 244 19.76 6.86 17.98
N SER A 245 20.76 6.02 17.75
CA SER A 245 22.14 6.47 17.66
C SER A 245 22.39 7.30 16.41
N TYR A 246 21.70 7.01 15.31
CA TYR A 246 21.67 7.88 14.13
C TYR A 246 21.13 9.26 14.48
N PHE A 247 19.95 9.36 15.11
CA PHE A 247 19.38 10.64 15.55
C PHE A 247 20.25 11.41 16.56
N LYS A 248 21.10 10.70 17.31
CA LYS A 248 22.09 11.29 18.23
C LYS A 248 23.35 11.81 17.49
N ASN A 249 23.46 11.62 16.18
CA ASN A 249 24.69 11.80 15.38
C ASN A 249 25.86 10.93 15.87
N ASP A 250 25.55 9.80 16.51
CA ASP A 250 26.52 8.80 16.97
C ASP A 250 26.64 7.71 15.91
N PHE A 251 27.07 8.11 14.72
CA PHE A 251 27.04 7.27 13.52
C PHE A 251 27.86 6.00 13.69
N THR A 252 29.02 6.08 14.36
CA THR A 252 29.87 4.92 14.66
C THR A 252 29.14 3.86 15.49
N TRP A 253 28.31 4.27 16.46
CA TRP A 253 27.54 3.33 17.26
C TRP A 253 26.30 2.83 16.54
N ALA A 254 25.60 3.69 15.79
CA ALA A 254 24.47 3.29 14.95
C ALA A 254 24.90 2.17 13.99
N PHE A 255 26.06 2.38 13.36
CA PHE A 255 26.71 1.46 12.46
C PHE A 255 27.14 0.15 13.13
N ALA A 256 27.77 0.22 14.30
CA ALA A 256 28.14 -0.98 15.05
C ALA A 256 26.92 -1.84 15.46
N GLN A 257 25.73 -1.27 15.55
CA GLN A 257 24.49 -2.02 15.81
C GLN A 257 23.89 -2.60 14.54
N LEU A 258 23.96 -1.87 13.42
CA LEU A 258 23.54 -2.37 12.11
C LEU A 258 24.33 -3.65 11.77
N LYS A 259 25.66 -3.64 11.93
CA LYS A 259 26.54 -4.82 11.76
C LYS A 259 26.24 -6.03 12.65
N LEU A 260 25.35 -5.90 13.64
CA LEU A 260 24.95 -7.01 14.52
C LEU A 260 23.58 -7.59 14.14
N LEU A 261 22.94 -7.04 13.12
CA LEU A 261 21.80 -7.64 12.45
C LEU A 261 22.31 -8.70 11.46
N ASP A 262 21.43 -9.64 11.13
CA ASP A 262 21.62 -10.57 10.02
C ASP A 262 21.55 -9.82 8.68
N SER A 263 22.20 -10.38 7.65
CA SER A 263 22.36 -9.74 6.33
C SER A 263 21.02 -9.44 5.68
N GLU A 264 20.13 -10.44 5.61
CA GLU A 264 18.73 -10.29 5.14
C GLU A 264 17.99 -9.12 5.81
N THR A 265 18.07 -8.99 7.15
CA THR A 265 17.44 -7.85 7.84
C THR A 265 18.15 -6.53 7.53
N THR A 266 19.45 -6.55 7.26
CA THR A 266 20.25 -5.35 6.99
C THR A 266 19.99 -4.84 5.58
N SER A 267 19.93 -5.73 4.59
CA SER A 267 19.63 -5.44 3.19
C SER A 267 18.22 -4.83 3.04
N ASP A 268 17.20 -5.45 3.65
CA ASP A 268 15.82 -4.92 3.75
C ASP A 268 15.79 -3.48 4.31
N ILE A 269 16.62 -3.20 5.32
CA ILE A 269 16.68 -1.86 5.93
C ILE A 269 17.34 -0.87 4.98
N LEU A 270 18.39 -1.27 4.27
CA LEU A 270 19.14 -0.36 3.39
C LEU A 270 18.24 0.20 2.27
N ILE A 271 17.35 -0.62 1.71
CA ILE A 271 16.37 -0.21 0.68
C ILE A 271 15.44 0.89 1.22
N GLU A 272 14.98 0.76 2.46
CA GLU A 272 13.97 1.65 3.08
C GLU A 272 14.58 2.95 3.64
N LEU A 273 15.90 3.13 3.61
CA LEU A 273 16.57 4.33 4.10
C LEU A 273 16.67 5.39 3.01
N ASP A 274 16.45 6.66 3.40
CA ASP A 274 16.71 7.81 2.54
C ASP A 274 18.17 7.80 2.03
N GLU A 275 18.37 8.22 0.78
CA GLU A 275 19.67 8.24 0.07
C GLU A 275 20.78 8.92 0.92
N ASP A 276 20.49 10.09 1.49
CA ASP A 276 21.40 10.85 2.37
C ASP A 276 21.88 10.05 3.60
N VAL A 277 21.04 9.16 4.12
CA VAL A 277 21.35 8.31 5.28
C VAL A 277 22.18 7.11 4.81
N ARG A 278 21.76 6.51 3.69
CA ARG A 278 22.38 5.35 3.05
C ARG A 278 23.83 5.65 2.63
N GLU A 279 24.07 6.79 2.00
CA GLU A 279 25.42 7.25 1.60
C GLU A 279 26.38 7.29 2.80
N LYS A 280 25.95 7.90 3.92
CA LYS A 280 26.74 7.98 5.16
C LYS A 280 27.04 6.62 5.78
N ILE A 281 26.16 5.64 5.56
CA ILE A 281 26.38 4.25 5.99
C ILE A 281 27.41 3.59 5.08
N PHE A 282 27.27 3.73 3.76
CA PHE A 282 28.22 3.17 2.79
C PHE A 282 29.62 3.75 2.95
N GLU A 283 29.79 5.03 3.31
CA GLU A 283 31.10 5.61 3.67
C GLU A 283 31.85 4.85 4.78
N GLN A 284 31.13 4.14 5.65
CA GLN A 284 31.70 3.40 6.78
C GLN A 284 31.86 1.90 6.53
N LEU A 285 31.24 1.37 5.47
CA LEU A 285 31.35 -0.04 5.06
C LEU A 285 32.52 -0.25 4.12
N THR A 286 33.18 -1.40 4.27
CA THR A 286 34.15 -1.85 3.28
C THR A 286 33.42 -2.36 2.02
N ALA A 287 34.10 -2.37 0.87
CA ALA A 287 33.49 -2.86 -0.37
C ALA A 287 32.98 -4.31 -0.26
N LYS A 288 33.65 -5.15 0.53
CA LYS A 288 33.23 -6.53 0.81
C LYS A 288 31.95 -6.58 1.64
N GLU A 289 31.85 -5.75 2.68
CA GLU A 289 30.62 -5.69 3.50
C GLU A 289 29.44 -5.19 2.67
N ILE A 290 29.64 -4.21 1.77
CA ILE A 290 28.57 -3.76 0.87
C ILE A 290 28.16 -4.89 -0.09
N ALA A 291 29.13 -5.61 -0.67
CA ALA A 291 28.83 -6.72 -1.57
C ALA A 291 28.05 -7.85 -0.87
N GLU A 292 28.39 -8.18 0.39
CA GLU A 292 27.65 -9.16 1.18
C GLU A 292 26.18 -8.75 1.40
N GLU A 293 25.88 -7.47 1.61
CA GLU A 293 24.48 -7.03 1.72
C GLU A 293 23.76 -6.96 0.36
N ILE A 294 24.47 -6.63 -0.72
CA ILE A 294 23.90 -6.55 -2.07
C ILE A 294 23.52 -7.93 -2.60
N GLU A 295 24.27 -8.98 -2.26
CA GLU A 295 23.96 -10.36 -2.68
C GLU A 295 22.62 -10.89 -2.16
N GLU A 296 22.07 -10.26 -1.11
CA GLU A 296 20.79 -10.65 -0.52
C GLU A 296 19.62 -9.81 -1.07
N LEU A 297 19.88 -8.88 -1.99
CA LEU A 297 18.88 -8.00 -2.61
C LEU A 297 18.39 -8.54 -3.95
N ASP A 298 17.18 -8.13 -4.34
CA ASP A 298 16.70 -8.33 -5.71
C ASP A 298 17.55 -7.44 -6.66
N THR A 299 17.71 -7.87 -7.92
CA THR A 299 18.66 -7.24 -8.87
C THR A 299 18.43 -5.76 -9.15
N ASP A 300 17.19 -5.29 -9.12
CA ASP A 300 16.82 -3.87 -9.27
C ASP A 300 17.29 -3.04 -8.07
N ASP A 301 16.93 -3.45 -6.85
CA ASP A 301 17.38 -2.77 -5.62
C ASP A 301 18.91 -2.73 -5.53
N ALA A 302 19.57 -3.83 -5.92
CA ALA A 302 21.02 -3.91 -5.98
C ALA A 302 21.63 -2.92 -6.98
N ALA A 303 21.03 -2.78 -8.16
CA ALA A 303 21.48 -1.85 -9.19
C ALA A 303 21.34 -0.40 -8.73
N ASP A 304 20.21 -0.04 -8.10
CA ASP A 304 19.95 1.30 -7.58
C ASP A 304 20.98 1.68 -6.50
N ILE A 305 21.22 0.78 -5.53
CA ILE A 305 22.22 1.00 -4.49
C ILE A 305 23.63 1.15 -5.05
N ILE A 306 24.00 0.39 -6.09
CA ILE A 306 25.31 0.53 -6.73
C ILE A 306 25.41 1.85 -7.47
N ALA A 307 24.35 2.28 -8.17
CA ALA A 307 24.33 3.52 -8.93
C ALA A 307 24.57 4.75 -8.05
N GLU A 308 24.12 4.73 -6.79
CA GLU A 308 24.37 5.79 -5.80
C GLU A 308 25.85 5.91 -5.39
N LEU A 309 26.65 4.85 -5.52
CA LEU A 309 28.05 4.85 -5.11
C LEU A 309 28.93 5.64 -6.10
N PRO A 310 30.02 6.27 -5.65
CA PRO A 310 31.04 6.82 -6.54
C PRO A 310 31.61 5.75 -7.48
N GLU A 311 31.89 6.09 -8.75
CA GLU A 311 32.38 5.14 -9.78
C GLU A 311 33.54 4.24 -9.30
N GLU A 312 34.52 4.80 -8.57
CA GLU A 312 35.65 4.03 -8.03
C GLU A 312 35.21 2.94 -7.03
N ARG A 313 34.14 3.20 -6.27
CA ARG A 313 33.57 2.26 -5.31
C ARG A 313 32.65 1.24 -5.97
N GLN A 314 31.94 1.60 -7.03
CA GLN A 314 31.11 0.66 -7.79
C GLN A 314 31.95 -0.54 -8.25
N GLU A 315 33.08 -0.29 -8.93
CA GLU A 315 33.99 -1.35 -9.37
C GLU A 315 34.53 -2.17 -8.20
N ALA A 316 34.88 -1.52 -7.09
CA ALA A 316 35.39 -2.20 -5.92
C ALA A 316 34.36 -3.14 -5.29
N VAL A 317 33.10 -2.72 -5.19
CA VAL A 317 31.99 -3.52 -4.64
C VAL A 317 31.65 -4.68 -5.59
N MET A 318 31.44 -4.38 -6.88
CA MET A 318 31.15 -5.41 -7.90
C MET A 318 32.23 -6.50 -7.95
N SER A 319 33.50 -6.15 -7.74
CA SER A 319 34.60 -7.12 -7.69
C SER A 319 34.57 -8.09 -6.51
N GLN A 320 33.76 -7.82 -5.48
CA GLN A 320 33.63 -8.64 -4.28
C GLN A 320 32.38 -9.54 -4.31
N ILE A 321 31.46 -9.35 -5.27
CA ILE A 321 30.27 -10.19 -5.44
C ILE A 321 30.70 -11.59 -5.91
N GLU A 322 30.33 -12.63 -5.16
CA GLU A 322 30.68 -14.03 -5.41
C GLU A 322 29.80 -14.66 -6.50
N ASP A 323 28.51 -14.28 -6.55
CA ASP A 323 27.57 -14.77 -7.57
C ASP A 323 27.79 -14.05 -8.91
N ALA A 324 28.45 -14.75 -9.84
CA ALA A 324 28.77 -14.22 -11.16
C ALA A 324 27.55 -14.07 -12.09
N GLU A 325 26.45 -14.79 -11.85
CA GLU A 325 25.20 -14.63 -12.62
C GLU A 325 24.47 -13.38 -12.16
N HIS A 326 24.29 -13.23 -10.85
CA HIS A 326 23.69 -12.05 -10.22
C HIS A 326 24.47 -10.77 -10.54
N LEU A 327 25.81 -10.79 -10.43
CA LEU A 327 26.66 -9.65 -10.80
C LEU A 327 26.43 -9.20 -12.25
N LYS A 328 26.31 -10.16 -13.18
CA LYS A 328 26.11 -9.85 -14.59
C LYS A 328 24.72 -9.25 -14.86
N GLU A 329 23.73 -9.67 -14.10
CA GLU A 329 22.37 -9.13 -14.16
C GLU A 329 22.34 -7.68 -13.69
N ILE A 330 23.00 -7.37 -12.56
CA ILE A 330 23.20 -6.01 -12.06
C ILE A 330 23.94 -5.15 -13.08
N GLU A 331 25.06 -5.63 -13.64
CA GLU A 331 25.82 -4.90 -14.67
C GLU A 331 24.97 -4.54 -15.88
N GLU A 332 24.02 -5.40 -16.26
CA GLU A 332 23.07 -5.12 -17.34
C GLU A 332 22.08 -4.02 -16.93
N LEU A 333 21.52 -4.10 -15.72
CA LEU A 333 20.54 -3.13 -15.22
C LEU A 333 21.12 -1.71 -15.10
N LEU A 334 22.36 -1.59 -14.64
CA LEU A 334 23.10 -0.31 -14.55
C LEU A 334 23.30 0.40 -15.91
N THR A 335 23.02 -0.27 -17.04
CA THR A 335 23.09 0.37 -18.37
C THR A 335 21.82 1.10 -18.77
N TYR A 336 20.70 0.83 -18.10
CA TYR A 336 19.42 1.48 -18.37
C TYR A 336 19.28 2.79 -17.61
N ASP A 337 18.37 3.65 -18.08
CA ASP A 337 18.03 4.88 -17.37
C ASP A 337 17.14 4.55 -16.17
N GLU A 338 17.44 5.11 -15.01
CA GLU A 338 16.71 4.90 -13.75
C GLU A 338 15.19 5.17 -13.91
N ASN A 339 14.82 6.16 -14.73
CA ASN A 339 13.43 6.54 -14.97
C ASN A 339 12.79 5.78 -16.15
N SER A 340 13.38 4.66 -16.56
CA SER A 340 12.87 3.78 -17.62
C SER A 340 12.39 2.45 -17.08
N ALA A 341 11.61 1.73 -17.88
CA ALA A 341 11.20 0.37 -17.57
C ALA A 341 12.38 -0.58 -17.34
N GLY A 342 13.54 -0.32 -17.95
CA GLY A 342 14.77 -1.09 -17.73
C GLY A 342 15.49 -0.76 -16.42
N GLY A 343 15.34 0.46 -15.91
CA GLY A 343 15.85 0.84 -14.58
C GLY A 343 15.03 0.21 -13.47
N LEU A 344 13.70 0.18 -13.64
CA LEU A 344 12.75 -0.34 -12.64
C LEU A 344 12.56 -1.87 -12.65
N MET A 345 13.29 -2.63 -13.48
CA MET A 345 13.02 -4.06 -13.66
C MET A 345 13.94 -4.96 -12.85
N ALA A 346 13.34 -5.93 -12.16
CA ALA A 346 14.02 -7.08 -11.61
C ALA A 346 14.20 -8.20 -12.67
N LYS A 347 15.31 -8.94 -12.57
CA LYS A 347 15.61 -10.14 -13.39
C LYS A 347 14.97 -11.40 -12.81
N GLU A 348 14.62 -11.40 -11.54
CA GLU A 348 14.01 -12.51 -10.80
C GLU A 348 12.59 -12.81 -11.29
N LEU A 349 12.47 -13.71 -12.26
CA LEU A 349 11.19 -14.11 -12.83
C LEU A 349 11.08 -15.60 -13.08
N VAL A 350 9.85 -16.09 -13.08
CA VAL A 350 9.56 -17.47 -13.47
C VAL A 350 9.15 -17.50 -14.94
N GLN A 351 9.95 -18.18 -15.76
CA GLN A 351 9.67 -18.36 -17.18
C GLN A 351 9.65 -19.83 -17.59
N VAL A 352 8.75 -20.14 -18.54
CA VAL A 352 8.56 -21.50 -19.05
C VAL A 352 8.47 -21.51 -20.56
N ASN A 353 8.96 -22.57 -21.18
CA ASN A 353 8.95 -22.67 -22.64
C ASN A 353 7.62 -23.26 -23.14
N GLU A 354 7.05 -22.68 -24.20
CA GLU A 354 5.79 -23.12 -24.79
C GLU A 354 5.79 -24.59 -25.27
N ASN A 355 6.98 -25.13 -25.61
CA ASN A 355 7.13 -26.48 -26.13
C ASN A 355 7.15 -27.55 -25.03
N TRP A 356 7.21 -27.17 -23.76
CA TRP A 356 7.21 -28.11 -22.65
C TRP A 356 5.82 -28.73 -22.44
N ASN A 357 5.79 -29.88 -21.77
CA ASN A 357 4.56 -30.40 -21.20
C ASN A 357 4.40 -29.94 -19.75
N VAL A 358 3.19 -30.05 -19.20
CA VAL A 358 2.88 -29.62 -17.82
C VAL A 358 3.80 -30.28 -16.79
N LEU A 359 4.16 -31.56 -16.95
CA LEU A 359 5.06 -32.24 -16.03
C LEU A 359 6.45 -31.59 -15.99
N LYS A 360 7.05 -31.35 -17.15
CA LYS A 360 8.36 -30.69 -17.25
C LYS A 360 8.27 -29.25 -16.75
N CYS A 361 7.24 -28.52 -17.16
CA CYS A 361 6.98 -27.15 -16.73
C CYS A 361 6.96 -27.02 -15.20
N VAL A 362 6.15 -27.82 -14.50
CA VAL A 362 6.07 -27.76 -13.03
C VAL A 362 7.39 -28.14 -12.37
N LYS A 363 8.15 -29.07 -12.97
CA LYS A 363 9.47 -29.45 -12.46
C LYS A 363 10.46 -28.29 -12.56
N GLU A 364 10.59 -27.67 -13.73
CA GLU A 364 11.52 -26.55 -13.95
C GLU A 364 11.10 -25.32 -13.14
N MET A 365 9.80 -25.02 -13.08
CA MET A 365 9.28 -23.93 -12.25
C MET A 365 9.61 -24.09 -10.77
N ARG A 366 9.63 -25.32 -10.24
CA ARG A 366 9.99 -25.55 -8.83
C ARG A 366 11.45 -25.22 -8.55
N ILE A 367 12.33 -25.43 -9.52
CA ILE A 367 13.76 -25.10 -9.39
C ILE A 367 13.90 -23.57 -9.41
N GLN A 368 13.27 -22.89 -10.38
CA GLN A 368 13.29 -21.42 -10.43
C GLN A 368 12.64 -20.78 -9.19
N ALA A 369 11.59 -21.39 -8.65
CA ALA A 369 10.89 -20.88 -7.47
C ALA A 369 11.66 -21.04 -6.15
N GLU A 370 12.79 -21.76 -6.14
CA GLU A 370 13.69 -21.81 -4.97
C GLU A 370 14.59 -20.57 -4.91
N GLU A 371 14.84 -19.92 -6.06
CA GLU A 371 15.74 -18.77 -6.21
C GLU A 371 14.99 -17.42 -6.23
N VAL A 372 13.65 -17.41 -6.22
CA VAL A 372 12.86 -16.16 -6.20
C VAL A 372 12.03 -16.05 -4.94
N THR A 373 12.10 -14.89 -4.29
CA THR A 373 11.36 -14.55 -3.06
C THR A 373 9.84 -14.73 -3.24
N ARG A 374 9.30 -14.21 -4.36
CA ARG A 374 7.88 -14.27 -4.70
C ARG A 374 7.60 -14.48 -6.18
N VAL A 375 6.76 -15.47 -6.48
CA VAL A 375 6.27 -15.74 -7.85
C VAL A 375 5.01 -14.91 -8.14
N HIS A 376 5.19 -13.73 -8.74
CA HIS A 376 4.09 -12.85 -9.15
C HIS A 376 3.35 -13.33 -10.40
N SER A 377 4.11 -13.76 -11.41
CA SER A 377 3.58 -14.21 -12.69
C SER A 377 4.52 -15.23 -13.31
N ILE A 378 3.94 -16.09 -14.17
CA ILE A 378 4.69 -17.11 -14.92
C ILE A 378 4.60 -16.74 -16.38
N TYR A 379 5.73 -16.35 -16.95
CA TYR A 379 5.81 -15.93 -18.35
C TYR A 379 6.10 -17.12 -19.25
N VAL A 380 5.49 -17.12 -20.43
CA VAL A 380 5.67 -18.17 -21.43
C VAL A 380 6.47 -17.62 -22.58
N VAL A 381 7.60 -18.26 -22.85
CA VAL A 381 8.55 -17.89 -23.91
C VAL A 381 8.69 -18.98 -24.97
N ASN A 382 9.18 -18.61 -26.15
CA ASN A 382 9.59 -19.57 -27.17
C ASN A 382 11.07 -19.98 -27.00
N ASN A 383 11.62 -20.73 -27.96
CA ASN A 383 13.02 -21.18 -27.92
C ASN A 383 14.05 -20.05 -28.11
N THR A 384 13.61 -18.85 -28.49
CA THR A 384 14.46 -17.67 -28.66
C THR A 384 14.24 -16.64 -27.54
N GLY A 385 13.54 -17.00 -26.45
CA GLY A 385 13.28 -16.11 -25.32
C GLY A 385 12.17 -15.09 -25.54
N GLN A 386 11.47 -15.13 -26.67
CA GLN A 386 10.41 -14.16 -26.95
C GLN A 386 9.16 -14.44 -26.13
N LEU A 387 8.60 -13.40 -25.52
CA LEU A 387 7.36 -13.45 -24.75
C LEU A 387 6.18 -13.83 -25.66
N LYS A 388 5.50 -14.94 -25.33
CA LYS A 388 4.30 -15.43 -26.05
C LYS A 388 3.03 -15.26 -25.23
N GLY A 389 3.15 -15.32 -23.91
CA GLY A 389 2.00 -15.16 -23.04
C GLY A 389 2.33 -15.35 -21.58
N ARG A 390 1.31 -15.63 -20.80
CA ARG A 390 1.44 -15.97 -19.37
C ARG A 390 0.69 -17.25 -19.05
N LEU A 391 1.10 -17.89 -17.97
CA LEU A 391 0.52 -19.14 -17.53
C LEU A 391 -0.19 -18.94 -16.19
N SER A 392 -1.47 -19.33 -16.12
CA SER A 392 -2.17 -19.37 -14.85
C SER A 392 -1.80 -20.65 -14.10
N LEU A 393 -1.41 -20.53 -12.82
CA LEU A 393 -1.27 -21.68 -11.93
C LEU A 393 -2.53 -22.55 -11.90
N LYS A 394 -3.71 -21.94 -12.05
CA LYS A 394 -4.98 -22.68 -12.14
C LYS A 394 -5.01 -23.58 -13.37
N ASP A 395 -4.62 -23.08 -14.54
CA ASP A 395 -4.68 -23.84 -15.79
C ASP A 395 -3.65 -24.97 -15.78
N LEU A 396 -2.47 -24.73 -15.21
CA LEU A 396 -1.47 -25.75 -14.92
C LEU A 396 -1.99 -26.90 -14.02
N LEU A 397 -2.76 -26.57 -12.99
CA LEU A 397 -3.28 -27.55 -12.02
C LEU A 397 -4.41 -28.41 -12.59
N VAL A 398 -5.17 -27.91 -13.57
CA VAL A 398 -6.31 -28.62 -14.17
C VAL A 398 -5.88 -29.40 -15.42
N ALA A 399 -4.80 -28.98 -16.08
CA ALA A 399 -4.27 -29.64 -17.26
C ALA A 399 -3.67 -31.02 -16.94
N SER A 400 -3.74 -31.93 -17.91
CA SER A 400 -3.05 -33.22 -17.81
C SER A 400 -1.54 -33.01 -17.81
N THR A 401 -0.80 -33.83 -17.08
CA THR A 401 0.67 -33.78 -17.03
C THR A 401 1.34 -33.93 -18.41
N ARG A 402 0.61 -34.45 -19.40
CA ARG A 402 1.06 -34.64 -20.80
C ARG A 402 0.68 -33.51 -21.74
N THR A 403 -0.22 -32.61 -21.34
CA THR A 403 -0.65 -31.46 -22.17
C THR A 403 0.52 -30.52 -22.39
N HIS A 404 0.63 -29.94 -23.59
CA HIS A 404 1.65 -28.95 -23.92
C HIS A 404 1.29 -27.56 -23.37
N ILE A 405 2.30 -26.79 -22.96
CA ILE A 405 2.11 -25.42 -22.46
C ILE A 405 1.49 -24.54 -23.55
N SER A 406 1.85 -24.76 -24.82
CA SER A 406 1.26 -24.09 -25.99
C SER A 406 -0.27 -24.20 -26.10
N GLU A 407 -0.88 -25.20 -25.49
CA GLU A 407 -2.34 -25.40 -25.51
C GLU A 407 -3.07 -24.70 -24.36
N ILE A 408 -2.35 -24.24 -23.34
CA ILE A 408 -2.94 -23.77 -22.07
C ILE A 408 -2.50 -22.36 -21.66
N TYR A 409 -1.46 -21.79 -22.26
CA TYR A 409 -1.05 -20.42 -21.93
C TYR A 409 -2.08 -19.40 -22.43
N ILE A 410 -2.12 -18.25 -21.77
CA ILE A 410 -2.97 -17.12 -22.14
C ILE A 410 -2.14 -16.22 -23.09
N PRO A 411 -2.47 -16.16 -24.39
CA PRO A 411 -1.74 -15.35 -25.35
C PRO A 411 -2.03 -13.86 -25.14
N LYS A 412 -1.09 -13.01 -25.56
CA LYS A 412 -1.17 -11.54 -25.48
C LYS A 412 -1.25 -11.03 -24.05
N VAL A 413 -0.08 -10.72 -23.52
CA VAL A 413 0.11 -10.09 -22.21
C VAL A 413 0.48 -8.64 -22.47
N ASP A 414 -0.07 -7.73 -21.68
CA ASP A 414 0.39 -6.34 -21.66
C ASP A 414 1.84 -6.34 -21.18
N ALA A 415 2.73 -5.84 -22.02
CA ALA A 415 4.17 -5.77 -21.78
C ALA A 415 4.63 -4.35 -22.07
N VAL A 416 5.72 -3.95 -21.42
CA VAL A 416 6.38 -2.65 -21.65
C VAL A 416 7.71 -2.87 -22.33
N HIS A 417 8.09 -1.91 -23.15
CA HIS A 417 9.41 -1.90 -23.76
C HIS A 417 10.43 -1.39 -22.73
N VAL A 418 11.66 -1.90 -22.77
CA VAL A 418 12.73 -1.52 -21.82
C VAL A 418 13.02 -0.01 -21.75
N ASN A 419 12.76 0.70 -22.84
CA ASN A 419 12.94 2.17 -22.92
C ASN A 419 11.66 2.98 -22.65
N ASP A 420 10.54 2.34 -22.29
CA ASP A 420 9.33 3.07 -21.89
C ASP A 420 9.59 3.83 -20.58
N SER A 421 8.97 4.99 -20.39
CA SER A 421 9.17 5.77 -19.17
C SER A 421 8.48 5.12 -17.97
N ALA A 422 8.99 5.38 -16.76
CA ALA A 422 8.36 4.99 -15.50
C ALA A 422 6.89 5.44 -15.43
N GLU A 423 6.57 6.65 -15.92
CA GLU A 423 5.19 7.17 -16.00
C GLU A 423 4.29 6.29 -16.89
N ASP A 424 4.78 5.86 -18.06
CA ASP A 424 4.02 5.01 -18.97
C ASP A 424 3.77 3.62 -18.37
N VAL A 425 4.78 3.05 -17.71
CA VAL A 425 4.66 1.80 -16.96
C VAL A 425 3.59 1.92 -15.86
N ALA A 426 3.69 2.95 -15.02
CA ALA A 426 2.74 3.26 -13.95
C ALA A 426 1.32 3.39 -14.48
N ASN A 427 1.14 4.07 -15.61
CA ASN A 427 -0.14 4.25 -16.27
C ASN A 427 -0.75 2.93 -16.76
N ILE A 428 0.05 2.04 -17.35
CA ILE A 428 -0.40 0.73 -17.84
C ILE A 428 -0.77 -0.16 -16.65
N MET A 429 0.09 -0.27 -15.65
CA MET A 429 -0.14 -1.09 -14.46
C MET A 429 -1.40 -0.64 -13.70
N ARG A 430 -1.57 0.67 -13.49
CA ARG A 430 -2.75 1.26 -12.86
C ARG A 430 -4.03 1.05 -13.68
N LYS A 431 -3.97 1.15 -15.01
CA LYS A 431 -5.14 1.02 -15.88
C LYS A 431 -5.71 -0.40 -15.90
N TYR A 432 -4.84 -1.39 -15.78
CA TYR A 432 -5.19 -2.81 -15.90
C TYR A 432 -5.11 -3.57 -14.56
N ASP A 433 -4.88 -2.85 -13.45
CA ASP A 433 -4.73 -3.41 -12.09
C ASP A 433 -3.70 -4.57 -12.06
N LEU A 434 -2.54 -4.36 -12.66
CA LEU A 434 -1.49 -5.38 -12.79
C LEU A 434 -0.62 -5.44 -11.52
N GLU A 435 -0.41 -6.64 -10.98
CA GLU A 435 0.53 -6.88 -9.87
C GLU A 435 1.99 -6.92 -10.34
N ALA A 436 2.22 -7.28 -11.61
CA ALA A 436 3.53 -7.25 -12.24
C ALA A 436 3.36 -7.13 -13.76
N ILE A 437 4.35 -6.54 -14.44
CA ILE A 437 4.37 -6.38 -15.89
C ILE A 437 5.70 -6.86 -16.47
N PRO A 438 5.72 -7.67 -17.55
CA PRO A 438 6.96 -8.10 -18.19
C PRO A 438 7.58 -6.97 -19.01
N VAL A 439 8.90 -6.89 -18.98
CA VAL A 439 9.71 -5.97 -19.79
C VAL A 439 10.35 -6.70 -20.95
N VAL A 440 10.25 -6.13 -22.15
CA VAL A 440 10.78 -6.71 -23.38
C VAL A 440 11.69 -5.77 -24.16
N ASP A 441 12.57 -6.34 -24.98
CA ASP A 441 13.39 -5.61 -25.95
C ASP A 441 12.66 -5.40 -27.31
N ASP A 442 13.36 -4.78 -28.26
CA ASP A 442 12.89 -4.56 -29.64
C ASP A 442 12.50 -5.87 -30.38
N ASN A 443 13.01 -7.02 -29.95
CA ASN A 443 12.75 -8.34 -30.53
C ASN A 443 11.68 -9.14 -29.78
N GLU A 444 10.97 -8.52 -28.84
CA GLU A 444 10.00 -9.13 -27.91
C GLU A 444 10.64 -10.17 -26.97
N VAL A 445 11.95 -10.14 -26.76
CA VAL A 445 12.65 -11.00 -25.80
C VAL A 445 12.33 -10.52 -24.38
N LEU A 446 11.92 -11.46 -23.52
CA LEU A 446 11.65 -11.16 -22.11
C LEU A 446 12.97 -10.88 -21.38
N LEU A 447 13.12 -9.66 -20.86
CA LEU A 447 14.32 -9.20 -20.16
C LEU A 447 14.17 -9.20 -18.64
N GLY A 448 12.96 -8.95 -18.15
CA GLY A 448 12.71 -8.71 -16.73
C GLY A 448 11.23 -8.55 -16.42
N ARG A 449 10.92 -8.15 -15.19
CA ARG A 449 9.57 -7.76 -14.76
C ARG A 449 9.65 -6.54 -13.83
N ILE A 450 8.60 -5.75 -13.80
CA ILE A 450 8.41 -4.66 -12.82
C ILE A 450 7.25 -5.05 -11.92
N THR A 451 7.39 -4.89 -10.60
CA THR A 451 6.32 -5.20 -9.65
C THR A 451 5.55 -3.94 -9.24
N ILE A 452 4.36 -4.16 -8.65
CA ILE A 452 3.52 -3.03 -8.24
C ILE A 452 4.15 -2.26 -7.07
N ASP A 453 4.96 -2.93 -6.27
CA ASP A 453 5.74 -2.41 -5.14
C ASP A 453 6.57 -1.21 -5.61
N ASP A 454 7.42 -1.44 -6.60
CA ASP A 454 8.44 -0.51 -7.13
C ASP A 454 7.79 0.68 -7.81
N ILE A 455 6.65 0.47 -8.48
CA ILE A 455 5.95 1.53 -9.20
C ILE A 455 5.02 2.36 -8.29
N VAL A 456 4.80 1.97 -7.03
CA VAL A 456 3.87 2.70 -6.13
C VAL A 456 4.35 4.14 -5.92
N ASP A 457 5.64 4.35 -5.73
CA ASP A 457 6.18 5.68 -5.44
C ASP A 457 6.15 6.57 -6.69
N VAL A 458 6.48 6.02 -7.86
CA VAL A 458 6.25 6.69 -9.16
C VAL A 458 4.78 7.10 -9.33
N ILE A 459 3.82 6.26 -8.94
CA ILE A 459 2.38 6.60 -9.00
C ILE A 459 2.03 7.76 -8.05
N LYS A 460 2.63 7.83 -6.86
CA LYS A 460 2.39 8.92 -5.90
C LYS A 460 3.00 10.22 -6.40
N GLU A 461 4.26 10.18 -6.82
CA GLU A 461 4.98 11.34 -7.34
C GLU A 461 4.27 11.96 -8.54
N GLU A 462 3.80 11.15 -9.49
CA GLU A 462 3.04 11.66 -10.63
C GLU A 462 1.70 12.29 -10.20
N ALA A 463 1.04 11.74 -9.18
CA ALA A 463 -0.18 12.34 -8.64
C ALA A 463 0.09 13.67 -7.90
N ASP A 464 1.20 13.75 -7.17
CA ASP A 464 1.60 14.96 -6.45
C ASP A 464 2.06 16.04 -7.42
N LYS A 465 2.84 15.69 -8.44
CA LYS A 465 3.24 16.56 -9.54
C LYS A 465 2.03 17.12 -10.30
N ASP A 466 1.04 16.29 -10.62
CA ASP A 466 -0.24 16.74 -11.21
C ASP A 466 -0.95 17.76 -10.30
N TYR A 467 -0.96 17.51 -8.99
CA TYR A 467 -1.57 18.40 -8.01
C TYR A 467 -0.81 19.73 -7.89
N GLN A 468 0.52 19.68 -7.84
CA GLN A 468 1.40 20.84 -7.78
C GLN A 468 1.28 21.71 -9.05
N MET A 469 1.24 21.09 -10.23
CA MET A 469 0.98 21.80 -11.48
C MET A 469 -0.40 22.48 -11.48
N ALA A 470 -1.44 21.81 -10.98
CA ALA A 470 -2.77 22.40 -10.82
C ALA A 470 -2.78 23.59 -9.83
N ALA A 471 -1.91 23.55 -8.81
CA ALA A 471 -1.69 24.64 -7.86
C ALA A 471 -0.80 25.78 -8.40
N GLY A 472 -0.27 25.66 -9.63
CA GLY A 472 0.55 26.68 -10.28
C GLY A 472 2.03 26.64 -9.88
N LEU A 473 2.53 25.47 -9.47
CA LEU A 473 3.94 25.19 -9.27
C LEU A 473 4.52 24.56 -10.54
N THR A 474 5.73 24.94 -10.93
CA THR A 474 6.41 24.41 -12.13
C THR A 474 7.59 23.51 -11.82
N GLN A 475 7.90 23.31 -10.55
CA GLN A 475 8.97 22.44 -10.05
C GLN A 475 8.37 21.57 -8.94
N ASP A 476 8.99 20.42 -8.70
CA ASP A 476 8.69 19.66 -7.50
C ASP A 476 9.16 20.47 -6.28
N VAL A 477 8.33 20.53 -5.25
CA VAL A 477 8.62 21.32 -4.04
C VAL A 477 8.18 20.57 -2.80
N ASP A 478 9.12 20.36 -1.90
CA ASP A 478 8.90 19.63 -0.66
C ASP A 478 8.35 20.50 0.46
N SER A 479 7.79 19.87 1.50
CA SER A 479 7.28 20.59 2.67
C SER A 479 8.37 21.33 3.45
N ASP A 480 9.62 20.91 3.30
CA ASP A 480 10.78 21.42 4.03
C ASP A 480 11.58 22.46 3.22
N ASP A 481 11.15 22.75 1.98
CA ASP A 481 11.81 23.72 1.11
C ASP A 481 11.72 25.15 1.63
N SER A 482 12.74 25.94 1.27
CA SER A 482 12.81 27.32 1.71
C SER A 482 11.73 28.19 1.04
N ILE A 483 11.33 29.27 1.71
CA ILE A 483 10.34 30.24 1.19
C ILE A 483 10.78 30.82 -0.17
N LEU A 484 12.10 30.92 -0.41
CA LEU A 484 12.63 31.43 -1.67
C LEU A 484 12.41 30.44 -2.82
N ASP A 485 12.59 29.15 -2.57
CA ASP A 485 12.43 28.09 -3.57
C ASP A 485 10.95 27.95 -3.96
N LEU A 486 10.04 27.92 -2.98
CA LEU A 486 8.59 27.99 -3.17
C LEU A 486 8.15 29.21 -4.00
N THR A 487 8.76 30.37 -3.76
CA THR A 487 8.43 31.59 -4.51
C THR A 487 8.90 31.47 -5.96
N LYS A 488 10.13 30.97 -6.17
CA LYS A 488 10.72 30.77 -7.50
C LYS A 488 9.92 29.77 -8.33
N ALA A 489 9.44 28.69 -7.72
CA ALA A 489 8.60 27.68 -8.38
C ALA A 489 7.24 28.23 -8.88
N ARG A 490 6.72 29.30 -8.26
CA ARG A 490 5.46 29.95 -8.68
C ARG A 490 5.64 31.07 -9.69
N LEU A 491 6.81 31.71 -9.72
CA LEU A 491 7.07 32.89 -10.55
C LEU A 491 6.74 32.71 -12.04
N PRO A 492 7.09 31.58 -12.70
CA PRO A 492 6.76 31.38 -14.12
C PRO A 492 5.25 31.43 -14.38
N TRP A 493 4.46 30.74 -13.55
CA TRP A 493 3.01 30.70 -13.69
C TRP A 493 2.36 32.04 -13.33
N LEU A 494 2.85 32.71 -12.28
CA LEU A 494 2.39 34.06 -11.90
C LEU A 494 2.69 35.09 -13.00
N PHE A 495 3.86 35.00 -13.63
CA PHE A 495 4.23 35.89 -14.73
C PHE A 495 3.34 35.67 -15.96
N LEU A 496 3.09 34.42 -16.35
CA LEU A 496 2.14 34.09 -17.41
C LEU A 496 0.73 34.60 -17.10
N GLY A 497 0.27 34.43 -15.85
CA GLY A 497 -1.00 34.98 -15.37
C GLY A 497 -1.05 36.51 -15.45
N LEU A 498 0.03 37.20 -15.09
CA LEU A 498 0.16 38.65 -15.17
C LEU A 498 0.04 39.14 -16.62
N VAL A 499 0.77 38.51 -17.54
CA VAL A 499 0.72 38.86 -18.97
C VAL A 499 -0.70 38.66 -19.52
N GLY A 500 -1.37 37.57 -19.13
CA GLY A 500 -2.77 37.33 -19.45
C GLY A 500 -3.70 38.42 -18.89
N GLY A 501 -3.47 38.85 -17.65
CA GLY A 501 -4.20 39.94 -16.99
C GLY A 501 -4.03 41.28 -17.71
N ILE A 502 -2.80 41.61 -18.14
CA ILE A 502 -2.53 42.80 -18.96
C ILE A 502 -3.27 42.71 -20.30
N GLY A 503 -3.29 41.53 -20.94
CA GLY A 503 -4.08 41.30 -22.15
C GLY A 503 -5.57 41.56 -21.94
N ALA A 504 -6.14 41.05 -20.83
CA ALA A 504 -7.54 41.29 -20.47
C ALA A 504 -7.83 42.78 -20.24
N PHE A 505 -6.92 43.50 -19.57
CA PHE A 505 -7.02 44.94 -19.39
C PHE A 505 -7.05 45.70 -20.73
N LEU A 506 -6.17 45.36 -21.66
CA LEU A 506 -6.13 45.99 -22.99
C LEU A 506 -7.43 45.76 -23.77
N VAL A 507 -8.00 44.55 -23.70
CA VAL A 507 -9.29 44.25 -24.30
C VAL A 507 -10.40 45.09 -23.66
N MET A 508 -10.45 45.17 -22.33
CA MET A 508 -11.45 45.99 -21.62
C MET A 508 -11.33 47.48 -21.97
N GLY A 509 -10.11 48.00 -22.11
CA GLY A 509 -9.87 49.38 -22.54
C GLY A 509 -10.42 49.68 -23.94
N GLY A 510 -10.46 48.68 -24.83
CA GLY A 510 -11.10 48.80 -26.14
C GLY A 510 -12.62 48.95 -26.12
N PHE A 511 -13.27 48.65 -24.99
CA PHE A 511 -14.73 48.75 -24.79
C PHE A 511 -15.15 49.88 -23.84
N GLU A 512 -14.25 50.84 -23.58
CA GLU A 512 -14.47 51.94 -22.63
C GLU A 512 -15.77 52.73 -22.93
N GLU A 513 -16.05 53.00 -24.20
CA GLU A 513 -17.26 53.71 -24.63
C GLU A 513 -18.54 52.95 -24.25
N SER A 514 -18.57 51.63 -24.45
CA SER A 514 -19.72 50.78 -24.09
C SER A 514 -19.95 50.69 -22.57
N PHE A 515 -18.88 50.73 -21.78
CA PHE A 515 -18.98 50.79 -20.31
C PHE A 515 -19.46 52.16 -19.82
N SER A 516 -19.13 53.24 -20.54
CA SER A 516 -19.60 54.59 -20.21
C SER A 516 -21.11 54.75 -20.39
N GLU A 517 -21.69 54.09 -21.41
CA GLU A 517 -23.14 54.09 -21.65
C GLU A 517 -23.89 53.21 -20.64
N ASN A 518 -23.30 52.09 -20.20
CA ASN A 518 -23.93 51.11 -19.33
C ASN A 518 -22.98 50.61 -18.22
N ALA A 519 -22.74 51.46 -17.22
CA ALA A 519 -21.86 51.15 -16.09
C ALA A 519 -22.25 49.88 -15.32
N ILE A 520 -23.52 49.46 -15.38
CA ILE A 520 -24.02 48.24 -14.74
C ILE A 520 -23.30 46.98 -15.26
N LEU A 521 -22.90 46.95 -16.53
CA LEU A 521 -22.21 45.80 -17.14
C LEU A 521 -20.88 45.49 -16.44
N PHE A 522 -20.21 46.49 -15.88
CA PHE A 522 -18.95 46.31 -15.18
C PHE A 522 -19.08 45.44 -13.91
N PHE A 523 -20.23 45.51 -13.21
CA PHE A 523 -20.47 44.71 -12.02
C PHE A 523 -20.64 43.21 -12.33
N PHE A 524 -20.98 42.84 -13.56
CA PHE A 524 -21.06 41.44 -13.98
C PHE A 524 -19.71 40.84 -14.37
N THR A 525 -18.70 41.66 -14.64
CA THR A 525 -17.38 41.18 -15.10
C THR A 525 -16.70 40.24 -14.09
N PRO A 526 -16.61 40.55 -12.77
CA PRO A 526 -16.02 39.64 -11.79
C PRO A 526 -16.81 38.33 -11.66
N LEU A 527 -18.14 38.39 -11.76
CA LEU A 527 -19.02 37.22 -11.68
C LEU A 527 -18.77 36.27 -12.86
N ILE A 528 -18.80 36.79 -14.09
CA ILE A 528 -18.56 36.01 -15.32
C ILE A 528 -17.14 35.43 -15.31
N ALA A 529 -16.14 36.22 -14.90
CA ALA A 529 -14.76 35.75 -14.80
C ALA A 529 -14.60 34.61 -13.77
N ALA A 530 -15.23 34.73 -12.60
CA ALA A 530 -15.22 33.68 -11.58
C ALA A 530 -15.90 32.39 -12.06
N MET A 531 -17.05 32.50 -12.74
CA MET A 531 -17.74 31.35 -13.35
C MET A 531 -16.89 30.66 -14.42
N ALA A 532 -16.24 31.44 -15.29
CA ALA A 532 -15.35 30.90 -16.32
C ALA A 532 -14.14 30.18 -15.72
N ALA A 533 -13.56 30.72 -14.64
CA ALA A 533 -12.47 30.08 -13.92
C ALA A 533 -12.93 28.76 -13.26
N PHE A 534 -14.08 28.75 -12.59
CA PHE A 534 -14.62 27.56 -11.94
C PHE A 534 -14.86 26.40 -12.93
N ILE A 535 -15.39 26.70 -14.12
CA ILE A 535 -15.59 25.72 -15.19
C ILE A 535 -14.24 25.16 -15.67
N LYS A 536 -13.20 25.99 -15.77
CA LYS A 536 -11.87 25.58 -16.24
C LYS A 536 -11.12 24.69 -15.25
N PHE A 537 -11.27 24.94 -13.95
CA PHE A 537 -10.61 24.19 -12.87
C PHE A 537 -11.41 23.00 -12.33
N SER A 538 -12.61 22.74 -12.86
CA SER A 538 -13.39 21.56 -12.51
C SER A 538 -12.69 20.30 -13.04
N PRO A 539 -12.34 19.32 -12.19
CA PRO A 539 -11.53 18.19 -12.61
C PRO A 539 -12.30 17.28 -13.60
N PRO A 540 -11.61 16.70 -14.60
CA PRO A 540 -12.23 15.81 -15.58
C PRO A 540 -12.79 14.50 -14.97
N SER A 541 -12.44 14.18 -13.72
CA SER A 541 -13.07 13.11 -12.94
C SER A 541 -14.56 13.35 -12.63
N ILE A 542 -15.00 14.61 -12.58
CA ILE A 542 -16.43 14.96 -12.50
C ILE A 542 -17.13 14.65 -13.84
N LEU A 543 -16.45 14.87 -14.97
CA LEU A 543 -16.95 14.54 -16.32
C LEU A 543 -17.12 13.03 -16.53
N THR A 544 -16.26 12.20 -15.92
CA THR A 544 -16.31 10.73 -16.07
C THR A 544 -17.22 10.03 -15.05
N SER A 545 -17.53 10.68 -13.92
CA SER A 545 -18.43 10.16 -12.89
C SER A 545 -19.93 10.35 -13.20
N ILE A 546 -20.28 11.12 -14.23
CA ILE A 546 -21.66 11.28 -14.69
C ILE A 546 -22.08 10.07 -15.55
N PRO A 547 -23.10 9.27 -15.15
CA PRO A 547 -23.46 8.01 -15.79
C PRO A 547 -23.80 8.13 -17.29
N GLU A 548 -24.34 9.28 -17.73
CA GLU A 548 -24.70 9.53 -19.13
C GLU A 548 -23.48 9.71 -20.04
N PHE A 549 -22.35 10.21 -19.52
CA PHE A 549 -21.13 10.44 -20.30
C PHE A 549 -20.41 9.15 -20.70
N SER A 550 -20.55 8.09 -19.88
CA SER A 550 -20.02 6.75 -20.15
C SER A 550 -20.70 6.06 -21.35
N LYS A 551 -21.92 6.47 -21.72
CA LYS A 551 -22.70 5.87 -22.82
C LYS A 551 -22.45 6.51 -24.19
N LEU A 552 -21.84 7.69 -24.24
CA LEU A 552 -21.56 8.40 -25.49
C LEU A 552 -20.23 7.90 -26.10
N LYS A 553 -20.25 6.73 -26.74
CA LYS A 553 -19.05 6.10 -27.35
C LYS A 553 -18.59 6.69 -28.70
N SER A 554 -19.24 7.73 -29.23
CA SER A 554 -18.96 8.16 -30.63
C SER A 554 -18.97 9.66 -30.92
N VAL A 555 -18.98 10.54 -29.92
CA VAL A 555 -19.00 11.99 -30.19
C VAL A 555 -17.66 12.63 -29.84
N ASN A 556 -17.09 13.38 -30.79
CA ASN A 556 -15.80 14.09 -30.67
C ASN A 556 -15.67 14.80 -29.32
N LYS A 557 -14.49 14.68 -28.69
CA LYS A 557 -14.12 15.28 -27.39
C LYS A 557 -14.52 16.77 -27.28
N MET A 558 -14.45 17.50 -28.40
CA MET A 558 -14.87 18.90 -28.53
C MET A 558 -16.37 19.11 -28.27
N SER A 559 -17.25 18.29 -28.87
CA SER A 559 -18.71 18.42 -28.72
C SER A 559 -19.21 18.07 -27.32
N LYS A 560 -18.54 17.11 -26.66
CA LYS A 560 -18.81 16.71 -25.28
C LYS A 560 -18.52 17.85 -24.31
N ASN A 561 -17.36 18.52 -24.48
CA ASN A 561 -17.02 19.69 -23.68
C ASN A 561 -17.96 20.87 -23.97
N SER A 562 -18.38 21.08 -25.22
CA SER A 562 -19.34 22.15 -25.56
C SER A 562 -20.71 21.95 -24.90
N CYS A 563 -21.29 20.74 -24.91
CA CYS A 563 -22.58 20.47 -24.27
C CYS A 563 -22.52 20.59 -22.74
N PHE A 564 -21.43 20.15 -22.11
CA PHE A 564 -21.25 20.25 -20.66
C PHE A 564 -21.05 21.70 -20.19
N ASN A 565 -20.21 22.47 -20.89
CA ASN A 565 -20.02 23.89 -20.61
C ASN A 565 -21.33 24.68 -20.76
N LEU A 566 -22.16 24.32 -21.75
CA LEU A 566 -23.48 24.91 -21.94
C LEU A 566 -24.44 24.53 -20.79
N SER A 567 -24.44 23.26 -20.37
CA SER A 567 -25.28 22.77 -19.26
C SER A 567 -24.90 23.41 -17.92
N ASN A 568 -23.61 23.53 -17.61
CA ASN A 568 -23.15 24.19 -16.38
C ASN A 568 -23.41 25.70 -16.43
N ALA A 569 -23.20 26.35 -17.57
CA ALA A 569 -23.55 27.76 -17.73
C ALA A 569 -25.05 28.00 -17.51
N ILE A 570 -25.92 27.11 -18.01
CA ILE A 570 -27.38 27.20 -17.83
C ILE A 570 -27.78 26.88 -16.38
N SER A 571 -27.20 25.85 -15.76
CA SER A 571 -27.57 25.43 -14.40
C SER A 571 -27.13 26.47 -13.36
N GLN A 572 -25.99 27.12 -13.56
CA GLN A 572 -25.52 28.20 -12.69
C GLN A 572 -26.36 29.48 -12.87
N PHE A 573 -26.75 29.81 -14.11
CA PHE A 573 -27.65 30.93 -14.39
C PHE A 573 -29.02 30.75 -13.71
N VAL A 574 -29.51 29.51 -13.57
CA VAL A 574 -30.76 29.19 -12.87
C VAL A 574 -30.62 29.30 -11.35
N VAL A 575 -29.45 28.96 -10.78
CA VAL A 575 -29.19 29.07 -9.34
C VAL A 575 -28.97 30.52 -8.90
N ASP A 576 -28.33 31.33 -9.73
CA ASP A 576 -28.06 32.75 -9.43
C ASP A 576 -29.26 33.68 -9.78
N SER A 577 -30.34 33.14 -10.36
CA SER A 577 -31.60 33.85 -10.66
C SER A 577 -32.71 33.61 -9.62
N ILE A 578 -32.41 32.91 -8.53
CA ILE A 578 -33.28 32.69 -7.34
C ILE A 578 -32.65 33.43 -6.17
#